data_AF-A0A377UXZ3-F1
#
_entry.id   AF-A0A377UXZ3-F1
#
_cell.length_a   1.000
_cell.length_b   1.000
_cell.length_c   1.000
_cell.angle_alpha   90.00
_cell.angle_beta   90.00
_cell.angle_gamma   90.00
#
_symmetry.space_group_name_H-M   'P 1'
#
loop_
_entity.id
_entity.type
_entity.pdbx_description
1 polymer ?
#
loop_
_entity_poly.entity_id
_entity_poly.type
_entity_poly.pdbx_seq_one_letter_code
_entity_poly.pdbx_strand_id
1 'polypeptide(L)'
;MATPTFDTIEAQASYGIGLQVGQQLSESGLQGLLPEALVAGIADALEGNQPQVPVEAVHRALREIHERADAVRRERFQAMAADGQKYLDENREKEGVNSTESGLQFRVLDPGRRPDPGAY
;
A
#
# COMPACT_ATOMS: atom_id res chain seq x y z
N MET A 1 -28.51 -20.31 2.55
CA MET A 1 -28.29 -19.25 1.54
C MET A 1 -27.74 -19.93 0.31
N ALA A 2 -28.35 -19.72 -0.87
CA ALA A 2 -27.88 -20.32 -2.12
C ALA A 2 -26.55 -19.67 -2.50
N THR A 3 -25.56 -20.49 -2.90
CA THR A 3 -24.32 -19.98 -3.48
C THR A 3 -24.69 -19.28 -4.79
N PRO A 4 -24.39 -17.97 -4.96
CA PRO A 4 -24.70 -17.28 -6.20
C PRO A 4 -23.90 -17.93 -7.33
N THR A 5 -24.60 -18.32 -8.40
CA THR A 5 -23.93 -18.78 -9.63
C THR A 5 -23.65 -17.57 -10.51
N PHE A 6 -22.44 -17.51 -11.09
CA PHE A 6 -21.97 -16.37 -11.90
C PHE A 6 -22.24 -16.60 -13.40
N ASP A 7 -23.39 -17.19 -13.70
CA ASP A 7 -23.71 -17.67 -15.04
C ASP A 7 -24.37 -16.59 -15.91
N THR A 8 -24.85 -15.50 -15.31
CA THR A 8 -25.44 -14.37 -16.03
C THR A 8 -24.45 -13.22 -16.17
N ILE A 9 -24.65 -12.38 -17.20
CA ILE A 9 -23.84 -11.18 -17.43
C ILE A 9 -23.91 -10.26 -16.21
N GLU A 10 -25.11 -10.10 -15.63
CA GLU A 10 -25.35 -9.27 -14.45
C GLU A 10 -24.59 -9.79 -13.23
N ALA A 11 -24.56 -11.12 -13.03
CA ALA A 11 -23.82 -11.74 -11.93
C ALA A 11 -22.30 -11.58 -12.11
N GLN A 12 -21.79 -11.74 -13.34
CA GLN A 12 -20.38 -11.54 -13.66
C GLN A 12 -19.94 -10.08 -13.50
N ALA A 13 -20.76 -9.13 -13.97
CA ALA A 13 -20.49 -7.71 -13.82
C ALA A 13 -20.46 -7.29 -12.34
N SER A 14 -21.44 -7.75 -11.56
CA SER A 14 -21.52 -7.47 -10.11
C SER A 14 -20.32 -8.07 -9.36
N TYR A 15 -19.93 -9.29 -9.69
CA TYR A 15 -18.73 -9.93 -9.13
C TYR A 15 -17.46 -9.16 -9.49
N GLY A 16 -17.33 -8.70 -10.75
CA GLY A 16 -16.20 -7.90 -11.20
C GLY A 16 -16.05 -6.58 -10.44
N ILE A 17 -17.17 -5.88 -10.20
CA ILE A 17 -17.18 -4.65 -9.39
C ILE A 17 -16.75 -4.96 -7.95
N GLY A 18 -17.32 -6.00 -7.33
CA GLY A 18 -16.94 -6.43 -5.98
C GLY A 18 -15.46 -6.80 -5.88
N LEU A 19 -14.92 -7.47 -6.89
CA LEU A 19 -13.50 -7.83 -6.97
C LEU A 19 -12.62 -6.58 -7.05
N GLN A 20 -12.98 -5.60 -7.88
CA GLN A 20 -12.23 -4.35 -8.01
C GLN A 20 -12.23 -3.55 -6.69
N VAL A 21 -13.39 -3.47 -6.02
CA VAL A 21 -13.48 -2.82 -4.70
C VAL A 21 -12.63 -3.56 -3.67
N GLY A 22 -12.68 -4.89 -3.64
CA GLY A 22 -11.87 -5.71 -2.74
C GLY A 22 -10.37 -5.51 -2.96
N GLN A 23 -9.92 -5.41 -4.21
CA GLN A 23 -8.53 -5.13 -4.55
C GLN A 23 -8.10 -3.75 -4.02
N GLN A 24 -8.89 -2.70 -4.27
CA GLN A 24 -8.60 -1.36 -3.75
C GLN A 24 -8.53 -1.33 -2.23
N LEU A 25 -9.44 -2.04 -1.54
CA LEU A 25 -9.42 -2.15 -0.08
C LEU A 25 -8.18 -2.90 0.42
N SER A 26 -7.74 -3.95 -0.27
CA SER A 26 -6.52 -4.68 0.10
C SER A 26 -5.25 -3.81 -0.03
N GLU A 27 -5.23 -2.90 -1.01
CA GLU A 27 -4.12 -1.99 -1.26
C GLU A 27 -4.15 -0.75 -0.35
N SER A 28 -5.32 -0.39 0.19
CA SER A 28 -5.50 0.78 1.05
C SER A 28 -4.75 0.71 2.39
N GLY A 29 -4.34 -0.50 2.81
CA GLY A 29 -3.70 -0.73 4.10
C GLY A 29 -4.66 -0.76 5.29
N LEU A 30 -5.98 -0.68 5.05
CA LEU A 30 -7.01 -0.93 6.06
C LEU A 30 -6.96 -2.41 6.49
N GLN A 31 -7.13 -2.66 7.78
CA GLN A 31 -7.07 -3.99 8.37
C GLN A 31 -8.34 -4.30 9.15
N GLY A 32 -8.65 -5.59 9.28
CA GLY A 32 -9.83 -6.04 10.02
C GLY A 32 -11.16 -5.74 9.33
N LEU A 33 -11.13 -5.53 8.00
CA LEU A 33 -12.35 -5.41 7.21
C LEU A 33 -13.06 -6.77 7.18
N LEU A 34 -14.38 -6.74 7.36
CA LEU A 34 -15.24 -7.92 7.34
C LEU A 34 -15.98 -7.97 5.99
N PRO A 35 -15.67 -8.92 5.10
CA PRO A 35 -16.31 -9.02 3.78
C PRO A 35 -17.82 -9.11 3.85
N GLU A 36 -18.36 -9.84 4.84
CA GLU A 36 -19.79 -10.02 5.02
C GLU A 36 -20.49 -8.70 5.38
N ALA A 37 -19.84 -7.86 6.19
CA ALA A 37 -20.35 -6.53 6.55
C ALA A 37 -20.27 -5.54 5.38
N LEU A 38 -19.21 -5.63 4.56
CA LEU A 38 -19.08 -4.84 3.33
C LEU A 38 -20.19 -5.18 2.34
N VAL A 39 -20.44 -6.47 2.11
CA VAL A 39 -21.51 -6.93 1.21
C VAL A 39 -22.88 -6.50 1.74
N ALA A 40 -23.13 -6.61 3.05
CA ALA A 40 -24.38 -6.14 3.66
C ALA A 40 -24.59 -4.63 3.44
N GLY A 41 -23.57 -3.81 3.68
CA GLY A 41 -23.64 -2.36 3.47
C GLY A 41 -23.84 -1.96 2.00
N ILE A 42 -23.21 -2.68 1.06
CA ILE A 42 -23.41 -2.48 -0.38
C ILE A 42 -24.84 -2.87 -0.77
N ALA A 43 -25.35 -4.01 -0.27
CA ALA A 43 -26.71 -4.46 -0.55
C ALA A 43 -27.75 -3.46 -0.04
N ASP A 44 -27.64 -3.01 1.22
CA ASP A 44 -28.54 -2.01 1.79
C ASP A 44 -28.53 -0.70 0.98
N ALA A 45 -27.36 -0.24 0.54
CA ALA A 45 -27.24 0.96 -0.28
C ALA A 45 -27.89 0.83 -1.66
N LEU A 46 -27.77 -0.35 -2.31
CA LEU A 46 -28.37 -0.61 -3.63
C LEU A 46 -29.89 -0.78 -3.54
N GLU A 47 -30.38 -1.36 -2.46
CA GLU A 47 -31.82 -1.57 -2.22
C GLU A 47 -32.51 -0.31 -1.66
N GLY A 48 -31.75 0.70 -1.24
CA GLY A 48 -32.27 1.90 -0.60
C GLY A 48 -32.76 1.66 0.84
N ASN A 49 -32.26 0.61 1.48
CA ASN A 49 -32.56 0.29 2.88
C ASN A 49 -31.91 1.30 3.81
N GLN A 50 -32.50 1.47 4.99
CA GLN A 50 -31.84 2.23 6.04
C GLN A 50 -30.62 1.47 6.55
N PRO A 51 -29.51 2.17 6.88
CA PRO A 51 -28.34 1.53 7.44
C PRO A 51 -28.68 0.70 8.69
N GLN A 52 -28.23 -0.55 8.71
CA GLN A 52 -28.38 -1.42 9.88
C GLN A 52 -27.58 -0.93 11.10
N VAL A 53 -26.61 -0.05 10.87
CA VAL A 53 -25.73 0.53 11.88
C VAL A 53 -25.99 2.04 11.96
N PRO A 54 -26.11 2.63 13.17
CA PRO A 54 -26.24 4.08 13.32
C PRO A 54 -25.08 4.83 12.64
N VAL A 55 -25.40 5.94 11.96
CA VAL A 55 -24.42 6.73 11.19
C VAL A 55 -23.24 7.18 12.06
N GLU A 56 -23.49 7.52 13.32
CA GLU A 56 -22.46 7.92 14.28
C GLU A 56 -21.49 6.79 14.60
N ALA A 57 -21.98 5.55 14.66
CA ALA A 57 -21.16 4.37 14.88
C ALA A 57 -20.29 4.05 13.65
N VAL A 58 -20.86 4.19 12.44
CA VAL A 58 -20.10 4.07 11.18
C VAL A 58 -18.97 5.10 11.12
N HIS A 59 -19.27 6.38 11.38
CA HIS A 59 -18.26 7.43 11.37
C HIS A 59 -17.16 7.21 12.42
N ARG A 60 -17.52 6.73 13.63
CA ARG A 60 -16.54 6.40 14.66
C ARG A 60 -15.63 5.26 14.21
N ALA A 61 -16.20 4.17 13.71
CA ALA A 61 -15.46 3.01 13.27
C ALA A 61 -14.49 3.35 12.13
N LEU A 62 -14.94 4.13 11.13
CA LEU A 62 -14.09 4.55 10.02
C LEU A 62 -12.89 5.37 10.50
N ARG A 63 -13.09 6.33 11.42
CA ARG A 63 -11.98 7.11 12.00
C ARG A 63 -10.95 6.21 12.68
N GLU A 64 -11.42 5.27 13.51
CA GLU A 64 -10.54 4.37 14.26
C GLU A 64 -9.75 3.44 13.33
N ILE A 65 -10.38 2.90 12.28
CA ILE A 65 -9.69 2.06 11.29
C ILE A 65 -8.65 2.89 10.52
N HIS A 66 -8.96 4.13 10.13
CA HIS A 66 -8.00 5.01 9.48
C HIS A 66 -6.79 5.33 10.37
N GLU A 67 -7.02 5.69 11.64
CA GLU A 67 -5.94 5.94 12.60
C GLU A 67 -5.02 4.73 12.79
N ARG A 68 -5.60 3.52 12.85
CA ARG A 68 -4.83 2.27 12.91
C ARG A 68 -4.02 2.03 11.65
N ALA A 69 -4.61 2.23 10.48
CA ALA A 69 -3.90 2.10 9.21
C ALA A 69 -2.72 3.08 9.13
N ASP A 70 -2.92 4.32 9.57
CA ASP A 70 -1.88 5.34 9.63
C ASP A 70 -0.74 4.96 10.57
N ALA A 71 -1.06 4.41 11.74
CA ALA A 71 -0.07 3.89 12.69
C ALA A 71 0.78 2.78 12.06
N VAL A 72 0.14 1.80 11.42
CA VAL A 72 0.84 0.70 10.74
C VAL A 72 1.71 1.23 9.59
N ARG A 73 1.24 2.21 8.81
CA ARG A 73 2.06 2.83 7.76
C ARG A 73 3.30 3.49 8.37
N ARG A 74 3.15 4.26 9.46
CA ARG A 74 4.29 4.89 10.15
C ARG A 74 5.29 3.85 10.66
N GLU A 75 4.83 2.77 11.28
CA GLU A 75 5.70 1.68 11.74
C GLU A 75 6.46 1.04 10.58
N ARG A 76 5.78 0.73 9.47
CA ARG A 76 6.44 0.20 8.25
C ARG A 76 7.48 1.18 7.70
N PHE A 77 7.19 2.48 7.65
CA PHE A 77 8.15 3.49 7.22
C PHE A 77 9.37 3.54 8.13
N GLN A 78 9.17 3.48 9.45
CA GLN A 78 10.27 3.47 10.41
C GLN A 78 11.14 2.21 10.26
N ALA A 79 10.52 1.04 10.09
CA ALA A 79 11.23 -0.20 9.84
C ALA A 79 12.05 -0.14 8.54
N MET A 80 11.44 0.32 7.44
CA MET A 80 12.14 0.49 6.16
C MET A 80 13.28 1.51 6.23
N ALA A 81 13.11 2.60 6.98
CA ALA A 81 14.16 3.58 7.19
C ALA A 81 15.33 3.00 7.98
N ALA A 82 15.05 2.21 9.02
CA ALA A 82 16.08 1.53 9.80
C ALA A 82 16.85 0.49 8.96
N ASP A 83 16.14 -0.32 8.16
CA ASP A 83 16.75 -1.29 7.25
C ASP A 83 17.59 -0.59 6.17
N GLY A 84 17.10 0.52 5.61
CA GLY A 84 17.83 1.34 4.65
C GLY A 84 19.10 1.94 5.22
N GLN A 85 19.03 2.47 6.45
CA GLN A 85 20.20 3.01 7.14
C GLN A 85 21.24 1.92 7.39
N LYS A 86 20.81 0.76 7.89
CA LYS A 86 21.69 -0.40 8.10
C LYS A 86 22.37 -0.82 6.80
N TYR A 87 21.61 -0.91 5.70
CA TYR A 87 22.17 -1.23 4.39
C TYR A 87 23.22 -0.21 3.94
N LEU A 88 22.97 1.09 4.12
CA LEU A 88 23.93 2.14 3.80
C LEU A 88 25.20 2.03 4.64
N ASP A 89 25.07 1.73 5.93
CA ASP A 89 26.24 1.58 6.81
C ASP A 89 27.09 0.37 6.42
N GLU A 90 26.47 -0.78 6.17
CA GLU A 90 27.16 -1.98 5.65
C GLU A 90 27.75 -1.75 4.24
N ASN A 91 27.07 -0.98 3.39
CA ASN A 91 27.54 -0.73 2.03
C ASN A 91 28.74 0.22 1.98
N ARG A 92 28.85 1.15 2.94
CA ARG A 92 30.02 2.04 3.07
C ARG A 92 31.31 1.28 3.36
N GLU A 93 31.22 0.13 4.02
CA GLU A 93 32.37 -0.70 4.38
C GLU A 93 32.87 -1.56 3.20
N LYS A 94 32.12 -1.64 2.10
CA LYS A 94 32.49 -2.47 0.95
C LYS A 94 33.59 -1.80 0.11
N GLU A 95 34.49 -2.64 -0.41
CA GLU A 95 35.61 -2.18 -1.23
C GLU A 95 35.15 -1.44 -2.50
N GLY A 96 35.79 -0.30 -2.77
CA GLY A 96 35.49 0.57 -3.91
C GLY A 96 34.24 1.45 -3.77
N VAL A 97 33.50 1.35 -2.65
CA VAL A 97 32.38 2.25 -2.36
C VAL A 97 32.92 3.57 -1.79
N ASN A 98 32.53 4.67 -2.41
CA ASN A 98 32.82 6.03 -1.98
C ASN A 98 31.53 6.71 -1.52
N SER A 99 31.62 7.59 -0.53
CA SER A 99 30.49 8.38 -0.02
C SER A 99 30.71 9.87 -0.31
N THR A 100 29.66 10.58 -0.71
CA THR A 100 29.67 12.04 -0.85
C THR A 100 29.23 12.72 0.44
N GLU A 101 29.45 14.04 0.54
CA GLU A 101 28.95 14.87 1.65
C GLU A 101 27.41 14.87 1.75
N SER A 102 26.72 14.63 0.64
CA SER A 102 25.25 14.49 0.61
C SER A 102 24.73 13.13 1.08
N GLY A 103 25.63 12.19 1.41
CA GLY A 103 25.28 10.83 1.83
C GLY A 103 25.06 9.84 0.68
N LEU A 104 25.25 10.26 -0.58
CA LEU A 104 25.21 9.37 -1.74
C LEU A 104 26.40 8.41 -1.71
N GLN A 105 26.13 7.13 -1.90
CA GLN A 105 27.17 6.11 -2.02
C GLN A 105 27.27 5.61 -3.46
N PHE A 106 28.48 5.53 -4.00
CA PHE A 106 28.73 5.06 -5.37
C PHE A 106 29.98 4.19 -5.44
N ARG A 107 30.05 3.34 -6.47
CA ARG A 107 31.25 2.56 -6.79
C ARG A 107 31.53 2.70 -8.28
N VAL A 108 32.76 3.07 -8.61
CA VAL A 108 33.21 3.18 -10.01
C VAL A 108 33.52 1.78 -10.53
N LEU A 109 32.76 1.34 -11.54
CA LEU A 109 32.98 0.03 -12.19
C LEU A 109 33.90 0.15 -13.41
N ASP A 110 33.66 1.18 -14.23
CA ASP A 110 34.54 1.59 -15.34
C ASP A 110 34.55 3.13 -15.35
N PRO A 111 35.72 3.77 -15.17
CA PRO A 111 35.81 5.23 -15.19
C PRO A 111 35.52 5.83 -16.58
N GLY A 112 35.56 5.04 -17.65
CA GLY A 112 35.47 5.52 -19.03
C GLY A 112 36.68 6.38 -19.40
N ARG A 113 37.36 6.07 -20.51
CA ARG A 113 38.39 6.97 -21.05
C ARG A 113 37.74 8.20 -21.67
N ARG A 114 37.60 9.29 -20.91
CA ARG A 114 37.52 10.64 -21.48
C ARG A 114 38.91 11.26 -21.47
N PRO A 115 39.42 11.80 -22.59
CA PRO A 115 40.57 12.69 -22.56
C PRO A 115 40.25 13.84 -21.61
N ASP A 116 41.21 14.17 -20.75
CA ASP A 116 41.13 15.26 -19.79
C ASP A 116 40.72 16.57 -20.51
N PRO A 117 39.70 17.33 -20.04
CA PRO A 117 39.29 18.58 -20.70
C PRO A 117 40.34 19.71 -20.65
N GLY A 118 41.54 19.44 -20.10
CA GLY A 118 42.62 20.40 -19.90
C GLY A 118 43.82 20.28 -20.85
N ALA A 119 43.77 19.43 -21.89
CA ALA A 119 44.85 19.36 -22.89
C ALA A 119 44.56 20.31 -24.07
N TYR A 120 44.78 21.61 -23.86
CA TYR A 120 45.02 22.59 -24.92
C TYR A 120 46.49 23.00 -24.92
#